data_AF-A0A2V3WA01-F1
#
_entry.id   AF-A0A2V3WA01-F1
#
_cell.length_a   1.000
_cell.length_b   1.000
_cell.length_c   1.000
_cell.angle_alpha   90.00
_cell.angle_beta   90.00
_cell.angle_gamma   90.00
#
_symmetry.space_group_name_H-M   'P 1'
#
loop_
_entity.id
_entity.type
_entity.pdbx_description
1 polymer ?
#
loop_
_entity_poly.entity_id
_entity_poly.type
_entity_poly.pdbx_seq_one_letter_code
_entity_poly.pdbx_strand_id
1 'polypeptide(L)'
;MKTSNLLLALTIGLFFSTAYAAETLYEKGEATKNEIKRDASKAVNRVEEATCTGTDVECAKKKVDNRVEEGKDLIKDKSSEVKNKID
;
A
#
# COMPACT_ATOMS: atom_id res chain seq x y z
N MET A 1 -10.91 -5.75 48.41
CA MET A 1 -10.03 -4.84 47.64
C MET A 1 -9.09 -5.56 46.67
N LYS A 2 -8.56 -6.76 46.97
CA LYS A 2 -7.62 -7.49 46.09
C LYS A 2 -8.18 -7.92 44.73
N THR A 3 -9.44 -8.33 44.65
CA THR A 3 -10.07 -8.83 43.41
C THR A 3 -10.52 -7.71 42.46
N SER A 4 -10.91 -6.55 43.01
CA SER A 4 -11.31 -5.37 42.23
C SER A 4 -10.15 -4.79 41.42
N ASN A 5 -8.94 -4.77 41.99
CA ASN A 5 -7.74 -4.28 41.30
C ASN A 5 -7.27 -5.27 40.21
N LEU A 6 -7.50 -6.57 40.41
CA LEU A 6 -7.19 -7.61 39.42
C LEU A 6 -8.08 -7.50 38.18
N LEU A 7 -9.39 -7.28 38.39
CA LEU A 7 -10.37 -7.07 37.32
C LEU A 7 -10.07 -5.80 36.51
N LEU A 8 -9.65 -4.72 37.18
CA LEU A 8 -9.27 -3.47 36.53
C LEU A 8 -7.99 -3.61 35.67
N ALA A 9 -7.02 -4.40 36.13
CA ALA A 9 -5.80 -4.66 35.36
C ALA A 9 -6.06 -5.53 34.12
N LEU A 10 -7.02 -6.46 34.20
CA LEU A 10 -7.34 -7.39 33.12
C LEU A 10 -8.09 -6.69 31.97
N THR A 11 -8.96 -5.73 32.28
CA THR A 11 -9.66 -4.95 31.25
C THR A 11 -8.72 -4.02 30.50
N ILE A 12 -7.76 -3.38 31.18
CA ILE A 12 -6.76 -2.52 30.53
C ILE A 12 -5.89 -3.32 29.55
N GLY A 13 -5.48 -4.55 29.90
CA GLY A 13 -4.70 -5.42 29.01
C GLY A 13 -5.43 -5.85 27.72
N LEU A 14 -6.77 -5.95 27.77
CA LEU A 14 -7.61 -6.28 26.61
C LEU A 14 -7.76 -5.10 25.64
N PHE A 15 -7.75 -3.86 26.11
CA PHE A 15 -7.83 -2.68 25.23
C PHE A 15 -6.53 -2.46 24.44
N PHE A 16 -5.36 -2.68 25.06
CA PHE A 16 -4.08 -2.55 24.38
C PHE A 16 -3.90 -3.60 23.27
N SER A 17 -4.39 -4.83 23.46
CA SER A 17 -4.24 -5.91 22.47
C SER A 17 -5.10 -5.70 21.22
N THR A 18 -6.23 -5.00 21.30
CA THR A 18 -7.06 -4.68 20.14
C THR A 18 -6.51 -3.56 19.25
N ALA A 19 -5.72 -2.63 19.81
CA ALA A 19 -5.16 -1.51 19.06
C ALA A 19 -4.13 -1.98 18.02
N TYR A 20 -3.15 -2.79 18.43
CA TYR A 20 -2.12 -3.34 17.53
C TYR A 20 -2.70 -4.28 16.45
N ALA A 21 -3.76 -5.03 16.79
CA ALA A 21 -4.42 -5.91 15.82
C ALA A 21 -5.26 -5.14 14.79
N ALA A 22 -5.91 -4.04 15.19
CA ALA A 22 -6.68 -3.20 14.28
C ALA A 22 -5.76 -2.40 13.34
N GLU A 23 -4.64 -1.87 13.85
CA GLU A 23 -3.63 -1.16 13.05
C GLU A 23 -3.03 -2.09 11.98
N THR A 24 -2.59 -3.29 12.38
CA THR A 24 -2.02 -4.26 11.42
C THR A 24 -3.01 -4.74 10.35
N LEU A 25 -4.30 -4.87 10.67
CA LEU A 25 -5.32 -5.21 9.69
C LEU A 25 -5.63 -4.05 8.74
N TYR A 26 -5.68 -2.82 9.26
CA TYR A 26 -5.89 -1.62 8.46
C TYR A 26 -4.72 -1.40 7.48
N GLU A 27 -3.48 -1.50 7.97
CA GLU A 27 -2.27 -1.39 7.14
C GLU A 27 -2.19 -2.46 6.07
N LYS A 28 -2.53 -3.71 6.42
CA LYS A 28 -2.58 -4.81 5.44
C LYS A 28 -3.65 -4.57 4.38
N GLY A 29 -4.79 -3.99 4.77
CA GLY A 29 -5.86 -3.57 3.86
C GLY A 29 -5.42 -2.46 2.89
N GLU A 30 -4.75 -1.42 3.39
CA GLU A 30 -4.20 -0.35 2.54
C GLU A 30 -3.11 -0.85 1.60
N ALA A 31 -2.18 -1.68 2.09
CA ALA A 31 -1.14 -2.28 1.26
C ALA A 31 -1.74 -3.10 0.10
N THR A 32 -2.74 -3.95 0.40
CA THR A 32 -3.43 -4.76 -0.61
C THR A 32 -4.14 -3.87 -1.64
N LYS A 33 -4.80 -2.79 -1.20
CA LYS A 33 -5.47 -1.84 -2.09
C LYS A 33 -4.48 -1.14 -3.02
N ASN A 34 -3.32 -0.73 -2.49
CA ASN A 34 -2.28 -0.08 -3.27
C ASN A 34 -1.67 -1.05 -4.30
N GLU A 35 -1.43 -2.30 -3.92
CA GLU A 35 -0.99 -3.34 -4.86
C GLU A 35 -1.96 -3.55 -6.02
N ILE A 36 -3.26 -3.71 -5.71
CA ILE A 36 -4.30 -3.86 -6.75
C ILE A 36 -4.33 -2.65 -7.68
N LYS A 37 -4.26 -1.43 -7.11
CA LYS A 37 -4.26 -0.20 -7.91
C LYS A 37 -3.06 -0.12 -8.84
N ARG A 38 -1.88 -0.51 -8.35
CA ARG A 38 -0.64 -0.54 -9.14
C ARG A 38 -0.72 -1.55 -10.27
N ASP A 39 -1.22 -2.75 -9.99
CA ASP A 39 -1.36 -3.80 -11.01
C ASP A 39 -2.38 -3.40 -12.08
N ALA A 40 -3.48 -2.77 -11.69
CA ALA A 40 -4.44 -2.20 -12.63
C ALA A 40 -3.81 -1.10 -13.49
N SER A 41 -3.07 -0.16 -12.89
CA SER A 41 -2.38 0.91 -13.62
C SER A 41 -1.37 0.35 -14.63
N LYS A 42 -0.60 -0.67 -14.22
CA LYS A 42 0.33 -1.38 -15.08
C LYS A 42 -0.38 -2.04 -16.26
N ALA A 43 -1.51 -2.70 -16.02
CA ALA A 43 -2.30 -3.33 -17.08
C ALA A 43 -2.80 -2.29 -18.10
N VAL A 44 -3.34 -1.16 -17.64
CA VAL A 44 -3.75 -0.04 -18.52
C VAL A 44 -2.57 0.47 -19.33
N ASN A 45 -1.43 0.70 -18.69
CA ASN A 45 -0.21 1.16 -19.36
C ASN A 45 0.26 0.17 -20.45
N ARG A 46 0.14 -1.15 -20.23
CA ARG A 46 0.45 -2.14 -21.28
C ARG A 46 -0.55 -2.11 -22.43
N VAL A 47 -1.84 -1.90 -22.15
CA VAL A 47 -2.85 -1.75 -23.21
C VAL A 47 -2.58 -0.48 -24.02
N GLU A 48 -2.23 0.62 -23.39
CA GLU A 48 -1.88 1.86 -24.09
C GLU A 48 -0.62 1.75 -24.94
N GLU A 49 0.39 1.01 -24.47
CA GLU A 49 1.58 0.69 -25.26
C GLU A 49 1.22 -0.18 -26.48
N ALA A 50 0.36 -1.19 -26.29
CA ALA A 50 -0.02 -2.14 -27.35
C ALA A 50 -0.97 -1.54 -28.39
N THR A 51 -1.79 -0.58 -27.99
CA THR A 51 -2.74 0.12 -28.87
C THR A 51 -2.17 1.41 -29.46
N CYS A 52 -0.89 1.71 -29.22
CA CYS A 52 -0.25 2.89 -29.80
C CYS A 52 -0.12 2.75 -31.32
N THR A 53 -0.81 3.63 -32.06
CA THR A 53 -0.75 3.70 -33.52
C THR A 53 -0.05 4.97 -34.03
N GLY A 54 0.69 5.65 -33.15
CA GLY A 54 1.47 6.86 -33.48
C GLY A 54 2.80 6.52 -34.18
N THR A 55 3.68 7.50 -34.28
CA THR A 55 5.05 7.26 -34.79
C THR A 55 5.86 6.43 -33.79
N ASP A 56 6.90 5.74 -34.26
CA ASP A 56 7.77 4.92 -33.40
C ASP A 56 8.33 5.71 -32.20
N VAL A 57 8.67 6.99 -32.42
CA VAL A 57 9.18 7.88 -31.38
C VAL A 57 8.11 8.21 -30.33
N GLU A 58 6.86 8.45 -30.75
CA GLU A 58 5.75 8.70 -29.84
C GLU A 58 5.41 7.47 -29.01
N CYS A 59 5.34 6.30 -29.64
CA CYS A 59 5.07 5.05 -28.92
C CYS A 59 6.22 4.68 -27.98
N ALA A 60 7.47 4.92 -28.37
CA ALA A 60 8.62 4.74 -27.50
C ALA A 60 8.60 5.71 -26.31
N LYS A 61 8.28 6.99 -26.55
CA LYS A 61 8.13 7.99 -25.47
C LYS A 61 7.02 7.59 -24.50
N LYS A 62 5.85 7.20 -25.02
CA LYS A 62 4.71 6.75 -24.20
C LYS A 62 5.07 5.54 -23.34
N LYS A 63 5.80 4.58 -23.90
CA LYS A 63 6.34 3.43 -23.16
C LYS A 63 7.30 3.85 -22.04
N VAL A 64 8.18 4.82 -22.29
CA VAL A 64 9.10 5.34 -21.27
C VAL A 64 8.33 6.04 -20.16
N ASP A 65 7.38 6.91 -20.51
CA ASP A 65 6.55 7.63 -19.53
C ASP A 65 5.77 6.66 -18.63
N ASN A 66 5.15 5.63 -19.21
CA ASN A 66 4.45 4.57 -18.49
C ASN A 66 5.37 3.82 -17.51
N ARG A 67 6.62 3.54 -17.90
CA ARG A 67 7.61 2.88 -17.02
C ARG A 67 8.11 3.78 -15.92
N VAL A 68 8.22 5.09 -16.16
CA VAL A 68 8.59 6.07 -15.13
C VAL A 68 7.49 6.20 -14.08
N GLU A 69 6.22 6.21 -14.49
CA GLU A 69 5.09 6.17 -13.54
C GLU A 69 5.09 4.88 -12.71
N GLU A 70 5.22 3.71 -13.35
CA GLU A 70 5.32 2.42 -12.65
C GLU A 70 6.45 2.44 -11.58
N GLY A 71 7.59 3.05 -11.89
CA GLY A 71 8.73 3.18 -10.97
C GLY A 71 8.49 4.15 -9.82
N LYS A 72 7.81 5.27 -10.06
CA LYS A 72 7.45 6.25 -9.01
C LYS A 72 6.52 5.66 -7.97
N ASP A 73 5.52 4.90 -8.41
CA ASP A 73 4.57 4.23 -7.51
C ASP A 73 5.27 3.21 -6.61
N LEU A 74 6.20 2.41 -7.18
CA LEU A 74 7.04 1.48 -6.42
C LEU A 74 7.87 2.15 -5.33
N ILE A 75 8.49 3.30 -5.63
CA ILE A 75 9.28 4.06 -4.66
C ILE A 75 8.39 4.64 -3.55
N LYS A 76 7.21 5.15 -3.93
CA LYS A 76 6.26 5.72 -2.98
C LYS A 76 5.77 4.66 -1.99
N ASP A 77 5.40 3.48 -2.49
CA ASP A 77 4.96 2.36 -1.65
C ASP A 77 6.05 1.89 -0.70
N LYS A 78 7.29 1.75 -1.18
CA LYS A 78 8.46 1.39 -0.34
C LYS A 78 8.74 2.43 0.74
N SER A 79 8.60 3.71 0.42
CA SER A 79 8.78 4.80 1.39
C SER A 79 7.71 4.78 2.49
N SER A 80 6.45 4.53 2.11
CA SER A 80 5.34 4.37 3.07
C SER A 80 5.55 3.15 3.97
N GLU A 81 5.96 2.02 3.40
CA GLU A 81 6.24 0.78 4.14
C GLU A 81 7.37 0.98 5.18
N VAL A 82 8.40 1.77 4.83
CA VAL A 82 9.50 2.10 5.75
C VAL A 82 9.03 3.05 6.86
N LYS A 83 8.22 4.07 6.54
CA LYS A 83 7.64 4.95 7.57
C LYS A 83 6.81 4.20 8.59
N ASN A 84 5.91 3.33 8.12
CA ASN A 84 5.04 2.54 8.98
C ASN A 84 5.79 1.49 9.82
N LYS A 85 6.99 1.07 9.41
CA LYS A 85 7.86 0.20 10.22
C LYS A 85 8.67 0.95 11.27
N ILE A 86 8.75 2.29 11.17
CA ILE A 86 9.54 3.15 12.06
C ILE A 86 8.67 3.82 13.13
N ASP A 87 7.40 4.11 12.84
CA ASP A 87 6.39 4.44 13.86
C ASP A 87 6.03 3.20 14.72
#